data_AF-A0A8H4P7Z7-F1
#
_entry.id   AF-A0A8H4P7Z7-F1
#
_cell.length_a   1.000
_cell.length_b   1.000
_cell.length_c   1.000
_cell.angle_alpha   90.00
_cell.angle_beta   90.00
_cell.angle_gamma   90.00
#
_symmetry.space_group_name_H-M   'P 1'
#
loop_
_entity.id
_entity.type
_entity.pdbx_description
1 polymer ?
#
loop_
_entity_poly.entity_id
_entity_poly.type
_entity_poly.pdbx_seq_one_letter_code
_entity_poly.pdbx_strand_id
1 'polypeptide(L)'
;MSRLPKRKRNQLLKWRKQHNINEDAYGSLMSILDSPSPTAPACTACSYRKVKCKPDNAHPGSCVSCASIPILCLKMQLSDTRIFDKWAVPAYKEKLLWPNLSPCSDRQTFYVQHFSSGPQLQVQGFFFQPSDSEQITVYEKASSNWEYFYTPAIALASYSEPDWLDYITLCSRHCVMEQIENHPILRECSYGEYKLTGQALLLWGATQLLVKGWRLADVDGQAPRVLQNQLDAQLELYVVKMEEQLLDAIQQEIKSSRSNRSEVTYGD
;
A
#
# COMPACT_ATOMS: atom_id res chain seq x y z
N MET A 1 9.10 -10.13 37.12
CA MET A 1 10.36 -10.10 36.35
C MET A 1 10.54 -11.44 35.63
N SER A 2 10.11 -11.58 34.38
CA SER A 2 10.36 -12.80 33.60
C SER A 2 11.75 -12.72 32.97
N ARG A 3 12.74 -13.39 33.56
CA ARG A 3 14.08 -13.51 32.97
C ARG A 3 14.00 -14.35 31.70
N LEU A 4 14.60 -13.88 30.61
CA LEU A 4 14.81 -14.68 29.39
C LEU A 4 15.37 -16.08 29.76
N PRO A 5 14.80 -17.18 29.22
CA PRO A 5 15.33 -18.53 29.46
C PRO A 5 16.81 -18.59 29.11
N LYS A 6 17.63 -19.21 29.98
CA LYS A 6 19.11 -19.30 29.85
C LYS A 6 19.56 -19.73 28.45
N ARG A 7 18.79 -20.62 27.80
CA ARG A 7 19.02 -21.10 26.43
C ARG A 7 18.94 -19.99 25.37
N LYS A 8 17.92 -19.11 25.44
CA LYS A 8 17.75 -17.98 24.50
C LYS A 8 18.85 -16.92 24.68
N ARG A 9 19.24 -16.65 25.93
CA ARG A 9 20.35 -15.72 26.24
C ARG A 9 21.67 -16.19 25.64
N ASN A 10 21.96 -17.49 25.73
CA ASN A 10 23.17 -18.07 25.12
C ASN A 10 23.15 -18.03 23.59
N GLN A 11 21.98 -18.21 22.96
CA GLN A 11 21.82 -18.06 21.51
C GLN A 11 22.06 -16.62 21.05
N LEU A 12 21.51 -15.63 21.77
CA LEU A 12 21.72 -14.20 21.48
C LEU A 12 23.20 -13.78 21.63
N LEU A 13 23.89 -14.30 22.64
CA LEU A 13 25.34 -14.08 22.80
C LEU A 13 26.14 -14.69 21.64
N LYS A 14 25.76 -15.87 21.16
CA LYS A 14 26.40 -16.50 20.00
C LYS A 14 26.16 -15.70 18.72
N TRP A 15 24.92 -15.26 18.50
CA TRP A 15 24.53 -14.42 17.36
C TRP A 15 25.26 -13.08 17.37
N ARG A 16 25.31 -12.39 18.51
CA ARG A 16 26.07 -11.14 18.67
C ARG A 16 27.53 -11.30 18.25
N LYS A 17 28.21 -12.35 18.73
CA LYS A 17 29.60 -12.64 18.36
C LYS A 17 29.76 -12.92 16.87
N GLN A 18 28.80 -13.63 16.26
CA GLN A 18 28.83 -13.95 14.83
C GLN A 18 28.71 -12.69 13.93
N HIS A 19 28.01 -11.66 14.40
CA HIS A 19 27.72 -10.46 13.62
C HIS A 19 28.50 -9.21 14.08
N ASN A 20 29.51 -9.36 14.95
CA ASN A 20 30.35 -8.25 15.45
C ASN A 20 29.55 -7.04 15.98
N ILE A 21 28.42 -7.28 16.63
CA ILE A 21 27.58 -6.19 17.17
C ILE A 21 28.23 -5.61 18.43
N ASN A 22 28.35 -4.27 18.46
CA ASN A 22 28.96 -3.55 19.58
C ASN A 22 28.13 -3.72 20.89
N GLU A 23 28.75 -3.48 22.04
CA GLU A 23 28.09 -3.64 23.34
C GLU A 23 26.88 -2.73 23.51
N ASP A 24 26.93 -1.49 23.03
CA ASP A 24 25.86 -0.52 23.24
C ASP A 24 24.58 -0.92 22.48
N ALA A 25 24.70 -1.33 21.22
CA ALA A 25 23.58 -1.83 20.42
C ALA A 25 23.04 -3.15 20.97
N TYR A 26 23.92 -4.03 21.48
CA TYR A 26 23.50 -5.24 22.17
C TYR A 26 22.76 -4.95 23.48
N GLY A 27 23.24 -3.97 24.26
CA GLY A 27 22.61 -3.49 25.48
C GLY A 27 21.20 -2.93 25.23
N SER A 28 21.04 -2.11 24.18
CA SER A 28 19.73 -1.62 23.75
C SER A 28 18.81 -2.74 23.26
N LEU A 29 19.33 -3.74 22.55
CA LEU A 29 18.55 -4.92 22.16
C LEU A 29 18.08 -5.73 23.38
N MET A 30 18.96 -5.92 24.36
CA MET A 30 18.63 -6.66 25.58
C MET A 30 17.63 -5.91 26.46
N SER A 31 17.69 -4.57 26.52
CA SER A 31 16.70 -3.78 27.25
C SER A 31 15.30 -3.83 26.60
N ILE A 32 15.22 -3.94 25.27
CA ILE A 32 13.97 -4.19 24.52
C ILE A 32 13.43 -5.61 24.76
N LEU A 33 14.31 -6.60 24.94
CA LEU A 33 13.92 -7.98 25.16
C LEU A 33 13.55 -8.29 26.64
N ASP A 34 14.16 -7.57 27.59
CA ASP A 34 13.91 -7.70 29.03
C ASP A 34 12.78 -6.76 29.51
N SER A 35 12.32 -5.83 28.66
CA SER A 35 11.09 -5.10 28.97
C SER A 35 9.94 -6.10 29.02
N PRO A 36 9.05 -6.04 30.03
CA PRO A 36 7.88 -6.89 30.07
C PRO A 36 7.15 -6.71 28.74
N SER A 37 7.02 -7.80 27.98
CA SER A 37 6.28 -7.82 26.71
C SER A 37 5.02 -7.01 26.94
N PRO A 38 4.84 -5.83 26.30
CA PRO A 38 3.61 -5.07 26.47
C PRO A 38 2.48 -6.05 26.26
N THR A 39 1.55 -6.13 27.21
CA THR A 39 0.41 -7.06 27.13
C THR A 39 -0.14 -6.95 25.73
N ALA A 40 -0.04 -8.03 24.96
CA ALA A 40 -0.29 -7.98 23.53
C ALA A 40 -1.64 -7.27 23.31
N PRO A 41 -1.68 -6.22 22.47
CA PRO A 41 -2.89 -5.42 22.32
C PRO A 41 -4.07 -6.34 21.96
N ALA A 42 -5.23 -6.04 22.52
CA ALA A 42 -6.45 -6.75 22.15
C ALA A 42 -6.65 -6.61 20.63
N CYS A 43 -7.08 -7.68 19.96
CA CYS A 43 -7.40 -7.56 18.54
C CYS A 43 -8.57 -6.60 18.34
N THR A 44 -8.70 -6.02 17.15
CA THR A 44 -9.75 -5.05 16.80
C THR A 44 -11.13 -5.57 17.17
N ALA A 45 -11.43 -6.83 16.88
CA ALA A 45 -12.70 -7.47 17.25
C ALA A 45 -12.92 -7.58 18.76
N CYS A 46 -11.93 -8.04 19.54
CA CYS A 46 -12.04 -8.12 21.00
C CYS A 46 -12.12 -6.74 21.66
N SER A 47 -11.32 -5.79 21.17
CA SER A 47 -11.35 -4.40 21.59
C SER A 47 -12.70 -3.76 21.30
N TYR A 48 -13.31 -4.08 20.15
CA TYR A 48 -14.65 -3.63 19.78
C TYR A 48 -15.72 -4.22 20.70
N ARG A 49 -15.65 -5.53 20.97
CA ARG A 49 -16.60 -6.23 21.84
C ARG A 49 -16.39 -5.96 23.34
N LYS A 50 -15.36 -5.19 23.72
CA LYS A 50 -14.92 -4.98 25.11
C LYS A 50 -14.70 -6.30 25.87
N VAL A 51 -14.23 -7.34 25.17
CA VAL A 51 -13.92 -8.64 25.78
C VAL A 51 -12.42 -8.84 25.87
N LYS A 52 -12.00 -9.66 26.85
CA LYS A 52 -10.58 -10.01 27.00
C LYS A 52 -10.11 -10.81 25.79
N CYS A 53 -9.14 -10.27 25.06
CA CYS A 53 -8.47 -10.98 23.96
C CYS A 53 -7.60 -12.11 24.55
N LYS A 54 -8.12 -13.35 24.50
CA LYS A 54 -7.40 -14.53 24.95
C LYS A 54 -6.76 -15.22 23.74
N PRO A 55 -5.45 -15.53 23.75
CA PRO A 55 -4.82 -16.25 22.66
C PRO A 55 -5.49 -17.59 22.44
N ASP A 56 -5.67 -17.97 21.17
CA ASP A 56 -6.11 -19.31 20.79
C ASP A 56 -4.90 -20.23 20.67
N ASN A 57 -4.91 -21.35 21.39
CA ASN A 57 -3.84 -22.35 21.32
C ASN A 57 -3.92 -23.20 20.05
N ALA A 58 -5.10 -23.34 19.45
CA ALA A 58 -5.30 -24.12 18.23
C ALA A 58 -4.84 -23.36 16.98
N HIS A 59 -4.93 -22.02 16.98
CA HIS A 59 -4.59 -21.16 15.85
C HIS A 59 -3.57 -20.08 16.29
N PRO A 60 -2.26 -20.36 16.20
CA PRO A 60 -1.23 -19.41 16.55
C PRO A 60 -1.41 -18.09 15.81
N GLY A 61 -1.59 -17.00 16.56
CA GLY A 61 -1.77 -15.65 16.00
C GLY A 61 -3.18 -15.08 16.20
N SER A 62 -4.21 -15.92 16.35
CA SER A 62 -5.58 -15.48 16.58
C SER A 62 -5.97 -15.50 18.06
N CYS A 63 -7.19 -15.05 18.36
CA CYS A 63 -7.79 -15.11 19.68
C CYS A 63 -9.02 -16.01 19.66
N VAL A 64 -9.42 -16.52 20.83
CA VAL A 64 -10.58 -17.42 20.97
C VAL A 64 -11.86 -16.81 20.37
N SER A 65 -12.04 -15.49 20.48
CA SER A 65 -13.22 -14.79 19.93
C SER A 65 -13.21 -14.65 18.39
N CYS A 66 -12.08 -14.91 17.74
CA CYS A 66 -11.90 -14.83 16.29
C CYS A 66 -11.54 -16.20 15.69
N ALA A 67 -11.64 -17.29 16.44
CA ALA A 67 -11.21 -18.62 16.00
C ALA A 67 -11.96 -19.09 14.73
N SER A 68 -13.21 -18.66 14.54
CA SER A 68 -14.01 -18.99 13.35
C SER A 68 -13.51 -18.32 12.06
N ILE A 69 -12.89 -17.14 12.17
CA ILE A 69 -12.31 -16.40 11.04
C ILE A 69 -10.98 -15.79 11.50
N PRO A 70 -9.90 -16.59 11.59
CA PRO A 70 -8.64 -16.17 12.21
C PRO A 70 -8.01 -14.93 11.56
N ILE A 71 -8.21 -14.74 10.25
CA ILE A 71 -7.68 -13.61 9.48
C ILE A 71 -8.25 -12.25 9.94
N LEU A 72 -9.42 -12.22 10.59
CA LEU A 72 -10.00 -11.00 11.15
C LEU A 72 -9.44 -10.65 12.54
N CYS A 73 -8.57 -11.48 13.11
CA CYS A 73 -7.95 -11.25 14.41
C CYS A 73 -6.76 -10.27 14.32
N LEU A 74 -7.02 -9.08 13.81
CA LEU A 74 -6.01 -8.03 13.63
C LEU A 74 -5.64 -7.42 14.98
N LYS A 75 -4.37 -7.50 15.39
CA LYS A 75 -3.84 -6.90 16.64
C LYS A 75 -3.24 -5.50 16.43
N MET A 76 -3.40 -4.95 15.24
CA MET A 76 -3.04 -3.58 14.92
C MET A 76 -4.24 -2.66 15.13
N GLN A 77 -3.98 -1.42 15.55
CA GLN A 77 -5.01 -0.40 15.47
C GLN A 77 -5.24 -0.06 14.00
N LEU A 78 -6.49 0.02 13.56
CA LEU A 78 -6.81 0.43 12.19
C LEU A 78 -6.31 1.84 11.87
N SER A 79 -6.10 2.66 12.89
CA SER A 79 -5.48 4.00 12.78
C SER A 79 -3.95 3.99 12.80
N ASP A 80 -3.31 2.82 12.75
CA ASP A 80 -1.86 2.72 12.67
C ASP A 80 -1.40 2.97 11.22
N THR A 81 -1.23 4.25 10.88
CA THR A 81 -0.83 4.73 9.55
C THR A 81 0.67 4.72 9.33
N ARG A 82 1.48 4.18 10.26
CA ARG A 82 2.95 4.21 10.17
C ARG A 82 3.53 3.55 8.92
N ILE A 83 2.78 2.64 8.29
CA ILE A 83 3.15 2.04 7.01
C ILE A 83 3.21 3.08 5.87
N PHE A 84 2.48 4.19 6.01
CA PHE A 84 2.43 5.29 5.06
C PHE A 84 3.52 6.33 5.28
N ASP A 85 4.16 6.37 6.47
CA ASP A 85 5.21 7.36 6.80
C ASP A 85 6.37 7.37 5.80
N LYS A 86 6.65 6.25 5.12
CA LYS A 86 7.68 6.18 4.06
C LYS A 86 7.43 7.20 2.94
N TRP A 87 6.18 7.56 2.68
CA TRP A 87 5.79 8.56 1.67
C TRP A 87 6.10 9.98 2.10
N ALA A 88 6.29 10.24 3.40
CA ALA A 88 6.78 11.52 3.89
C ALA A 88 8.30 11.67 3.75
N VAL A 89 9.05 10.57 3.56
CA VAL A 89 10.52 10.57 3.50
C VAL A 89 11.00 11.11 2.14
N PRO A 90 11.70 12.26 2.08
CA PRO A 90 12.15 12.85 0.82
C PRO A 90 13.06 11.91 0.02
N ALA A 91 14.00 11.24 0.67
CA ALA A 91 14.91 10.31 0.04
C ALA A 91 14.20 9.10 -0.64
N TYR A 92 13.03 8.71 -0.13
CA TYR A 92 12.22 7.66 -0.77
C TYR A 92 11.57 8.20 -2.05
N LYS A 93 10.98 9.40 -1.98
CA LYS A 93 10.39 10.10 -3.12
C LYS A 93 11.41 10.39 -4.22
N GLU A 94 12.60 10.88 -3.87
CA GLU A 94 13.66 11.19 -4.84
C GLU A 94 14.07 9.96 -5.66
N LYS A 95 14.14 8.79 -5.04
CA LYS A 95 14.46 7.53 -5.73
C LYS A 95 13.38 7.10 -6.72
N LEU A 96 12.11 7.35 -6.41
CA LEU A 96 10.99 6.98 -7.28
C LEU A 96 10.75 8.01 -8.39
N LEU A 97 10.98 9.29 -8.10
CA LEU A 97 10.61 10.39 -8.98
C LEU A 97 11.72 10.82 -9.93
N TRP A 98 12.98 10.48 -9.67
CA TRP A 98 14.10 10.88 -10.53
C TRP A 98 14.12 12.39 -10.79
N PRO A 99 14.28 13.25 -9.77
CA PRO A 99 14.04 14.69 -9.90
C PRO A 99 15.05 15.43 -10.79
N ASN A 100 16.24 14.85 -11.02
CA ASN A 100 17.38 15.52 -11.66
C ASN A 100 17.65 15.00 -13.09
N LEU A 101 16.61 14.90 -13.91
CA LEU A 101 16.75 14.48 -15.32
C LEU A 101 17.09 15.67 -16.22
N SER A 102 18.04 15.50 -17.14
CA SER A 102 18.43 16.54 -18.09
C SER A 102 17.53 16.49 -19.33
N PRO A 103 16.62 17.47 -19.55
CA PRO A 103 15.75 17.47 -20.72
C PRO A 103 16.56 17.61 -22.02
N CYS A 104 16.16 16.86 -23.04
CA CYS A 104 16.69 16.95 -24.41
C CYS A 104 15.64 17.37 -25.44
N SER A 105 14.38 17.54 -25.02
CA SER A 105 13.29 18.08 -25.84
C SER A 105 12.48 19.12 -25.08
N ASP A 106 11.70 19.89 -25.83
CA ASP A 106 10.61 20.67 -25.25
C ASP A 106 9.54 19.75 -24.62
N ARG A 107 8.67 20.37 -23.81
CA ARG A 107 7.52 19.68 -23.22
C ARG A 107 6.54 19.29 -24.32
N GLN A 108 6.01 18.08 -24.21
CA GLN A 108 5.01 17.54 -25.12
C GLN A 108 3.92 16.80 -24.34
N THR A 109 2.75 16.71 -24.98
CA THR A 109 1.63 15.95 -24.45
C THR A 109 1.80 14.47 -24.77
N PHE A 110 1.63 13.62 -23.76
CA PHE A 110 1.49 12.18 -23.91
C PHE A 110 0.12 11.73 -23.42
N TYR A 111 -0.41 10.68 -24.05
CA TYR A 111 -1.61 10.00 -23.60
C TYR A 111 -1.22 8.64 -23.05
N VAL A 112 -1.54 8.41 -21.77
CA VAL A 112 -1.26 7.16 -21.08
C VAL A 112 -2.56 6.46 -20.69
N GLN A 113 -2.57 5.14 -20.68
CA GLN A 113 -3.75 4.33 -20.38
C GLN A 113 -3.37 2.99 -19.77
N HIS A 114 -4.32 2.36 -19.06
CA HIS A 114 -4.17 1.00 -18.55
C HIS A 114 -4.77 -0.05 -19.47
N PHE A 115 -5.80 0.31 -20.25
CA PHE A 115 -6.53 -0.59 -21.13
C PHE A 115 -6.45 -0.10 -22.58
N SER A 116 -6.29 -1.01 -23.55
CA SER A 116 -6.16 -0.64 -24.98
C SER A 116 -7.36 0.16 -25.52
N SER A 117 -8.55 -0.06 -24.95
CA SER A 117 -9.80 0.62 -25.32
C SER A 117 -10.42 1.36 -24.12
N GLY A 118 -9.60 1.73 -23.14
CA GLY A 118 -10.06 2.37 -21.91
C GLY A 118 -9.88 3.88 -21.90
N PRO A 119 -10.14 4.48 -20.74
CA PRO A 119 -9.88 5.89 -20.50
C PRO A 119 -8.40 6.21 -20.68
N GLN A 120 -8.13 7.37 -21.26
CA GLN A 120 -6.80 7.93 -21.42
C GLN A 120 -6.60 9.08 -20.44
N LEU A 121 -5.39 9.16 -19.91
CA LEU A 121 -4.94 10.26 -19.09
C LEU A 121 -3.92 11.08 -19.89
N GLN A 122 -4.19 12.38 -20.02
CA GLN A 122 -3.29 13.31 -20.66
C GLN A 122 -2.24 13.79 -19.66
N VAL A 123 -0.96 13.66 -20.00
CA VAL A 123 0.16 14.10 -19.15
C VAL A 123 1.15 14.93 -19.97
N GLN A 124 1.79 15.90 -19.31
CA GLN A 124 2.89 16.65 -19.90
C GLN A 124 4.21 15.95 -19.57
N GLY A 125 5.00 15.65 -20.59
CA GLY A 125 6.30 15.01 -20.44
C GLY A 125 7.37 15.63 -21.34
N PHE A 126 8.58 15.10 -21.26
CA PHE A 126 9.71 15.48 -22.11
C PHE A 126 10.64 14.28 -22.30
N PHE A 127 11.41 14.28 -23.38
CA PHE A 127 12.52 13.35 -23.54
C PHE A 127 13.72 13.86 -22.73
N PHE A 128 14.43 12.95 -22.05
CA PHE A 128 15.64 13.28 -21.29
C PHE A 128 16.86 12.51 -21.80
N GLN A 129 18.06 13.01 -21.51
CA GLN A 129 19.30 12.29 -21.74
C GLN A 129 19.62 11.41 -20.52
N PRO A 130 19.65 10.07 -20.64
CA PRO A 130 20.00 9.22 -19.51
C PRO A 130 21.44 9.45 -19.06
N SER A 131 21.64 9.68 -17.76
CA SER A 131 22.95 9.72 -17.13
C SER A 131 23.46 8.33 -16.74
N ASP A 132 22.53 7.36 -16.62
CA ASP A 132 22.80 5.95 -16.36
C ASP A 132 21.94 5.09 -17.31
N SER A 133 22.48 3.96 -17.75
CA SER A 133 21.70 2.96 -18.50
C SER A 133 20.52 2.39 -17.69
N GLU A 134 20.64 2.28 -16.36
CA GLU A 134 19.58 1.72 -15.50
C GLU A 134 18.29 2.53 -15.52
N GLN A 135 18.34 3.82 -15.90
CA GLN A 135 17.16 4.68 -15.99
C GLN A 135 16.20 4.19 -17.07
N ILE A 136 16.72 3.58 -18.13
CA ILE A 136 15.96 3.14 -19.30
C ILE A 136 15.97 1.63 -19.50
N THR A 137 16.70 0.85 -18.71
CA THR A 137 16.67 -0.61 -18.79
C THR A 137 15.50 -1.17 -17.98
N VAL A 138 14.70 -2.09 -18.49
CA VAL A 138 13.70 -2.86 -17.71
C VAL A 138 14.15 -4.31 -17.66
N TYR A 139 13.96 -4.96 -16.51
CA TYR A 139 14.27 -6.38 -16.32
C TYR A 139 12.96 -7.17 -16.17
N GLU A 140 12.79 -8.20 -16.98
CA GLU A 140 11.63 -9.07 -16.96
C GLU A 140 12.04 -10.52 -16.71
N LYS A 141 11.24 -11.23 -15.92
CA LYS A 141 11.47 -12.65 -15.63
C LYS A 141 10.76 -13.50 -16.69
N ALA A 142 11.52 -14.03 -17.64
CA ALA A 142 11.03 -15.02 -18.58
C ALA A 142 10.94 -16.42 -17.92
N SER A 143 10.41 -17.40 -18.66
CA SER A 143 10.23 -18.78 -18.17
C SER A 143 11.55 -19.48 -17.81
N SER A 144 12.66 -19.11 -18.46
CA SER A 144 13.97 -19.75 -18.32
C SER A 144 15.09 -18.87 -17.75
N ASN A 145 14.95 -17.55 -17.82
CA ASN A 145 16.02 -16.58 -17.58
C ASN A 145 15.46 -15.21 -17.22
N TRP A 146 16.33 -14.33 -16.75
CA TRP A 146 16.04 -12.90 -16.71
C TRP A 146 16.42 -12.28 -18.05
N GLU A 147 15.52 -11.48 -18.59
CA GLU A 147 15.73 -10.71 -19.80
C GLU A 147 15.73 -9.23 -19.47
N TYR A 148 16.34 -8.43 -20.33
CA TYR A 148 16.29 -6.99 -20.21
C TYR A 148 16.07 -6.33 -21.56
N PHE A 149 15.41 -5.17 -21.54
CA PHE A 149 15.18 -4.36 -22.73
C PHE A 149 15.30 -2.88 -22.39
N TYR A 150 15.52 -2.05 -23.41
CA TYR A 150 15.58 -0.60 -23.26
C TYR A 150 14.25 0.04 -23.60
N THR A 151 13.82 0.98 -22.76
CA THR A 151 12.66 1.83 -22.99
C THR A 151 13.07 3.23 -23.44
N PRO A 152 12.19 4.00 -24.09
CA PRO A 152 12.44 5.41 -24.36
C PRO A 152 12.78 6.22 -23.10
N ALA A 153 13.60 7.26 -23.23
CA ALA A 153 13.95 8.15 -22.13
C ALA A 153 12.88 9.26 -21.98
N ILE A 154 11.68 8.91 -21.52
CA ILE A 154 10.57 9.85 -21.31
C ILE A 154 10.30 10.02 -19.81
N ALA A 155 10.08 11.26 -19.38
CA ALA A 155 9.71 11.62 -18.01
C ALA A 155 8.59 12.66 -17.98
N LEU A 156 7.91 12.79 -16.84
CA LEU A 156 6.90 13.82 -16.57
C LEU A 156 7.56 15.21 -16.43
N ALA A 157 6.98 16.20 -17.10
CA ALA A 157 7.42 17.59 -17.06
C ALA A 157 7.00 18.33 -15.78
N SER A 158 5.95 17.83 -15.13
CA SER A 158 5.36 18.37 -13.91
C SER A 158 4.78 17.24 -13.09
N TYR A 159 4.90 17.34 -11.76
CA TYR A 159 4.25 16.44 -10.81
C TYR A 159 2.88 16.96 -10.35
N SER A 160 2.25 17.83 -11.16
CA SER A 160 0.88 18.27 -10.91
C SER A 160 -0.03 17.05 -10.91
N GLU A 161 -0.74 16.83 -9.80
CA GLU A 161 -1.67 15.71 -9.66
C GLU A 161 -2.71 15.78 -10.79
N PRO A 162 -2.77 14.77 -11.68
CA PRO A 162 -3.87 14.68 -12.62
C PRO A 162 -5.19 14.48 -11.87
N ASP A 163 -6.31 14.66 -12.56
CA ASP A 163 -7.63 14.34 -12.00
C ASP A 163 -7.80 12.82 -11.86
N TRP A 164 -7.22 12.29 -10.78
CA TRP A 164 -7.22 10.87 -10.48
C TRP A 164 -8.62 10.33 -10.25
N LEU A 165 -9.52 11.13 -9.66
CA LEU A 165 -10.85 10.67 -9.28
C LEU A 165 -11.65 10.26 -10.52
N ASP A 166 -11.72 11.13 -11.52
CA ASP A 166 -12.45 10.85 -12.75
C ASP A 166 -11.81 9.69 -13.52
N TYR A 167 -10.48 9.72 -13.66
CA TYR A 167 -9.75 8.68 -14.37
C TYR A 167 -9.92 7.28 -13.75
N ILE A 168 -9.74 7.16 -12.44
CA ILE A 168 -9.83 5.90 -11.70
C ILE A 168 -11.28 5.42 -11.67
N THR A 169 -12.26 6.31 -11.55
CA THR A 169 -13.68 5.94 -11.58
C THR A 169 -14.04 5.28 -12.91
N LEU A 170 -13.62 5.86 -14.02
CA LEU A 170 -13.84 5.29 -15.35
C LEU A 170 -13.09 3.95 -15.50
N CYS A 171 -11.82 3.88 -15.11
CA CYS A 171 -11.00 2.69 -15.22
C CYS A 171 -11.47 1.54 -14.31
N SER A 172 -12.03 1.84 -13.12
CA SER A 172 -12.51 0.82 -12.17
C SER A 172 -13.61 -0.04 -12.78
N ARG A 173 -14.44 0.53 -13.65
CA ARG A 173 -15.45 -0.24 -14.41
C ARG A 173 -14.80 -1.24 -15.36
N HIS A 174 -13.69 -0.86 -16.01
CA HIS A 174 -12.91 -1.79 -16.84
C HIS A 174 -12.27 -2.90 -16.01
N CYS A 175 -11.74 -2.59 -14.82
CA CYS A 175 -11.20 -3.59 -13.91
C CYS A 175 -12.23 -4.68 -13.57
N VAL A 176 -13.50 -4.33 -13.35
CA VAL A 176 -14.57 -5.31 -13.09
C VAL A 176 -14.87 -6.15 -14.32
N MET A 177 -14.93 -5.54 -15.50
CA MET A 177 -15.27 -6.24 -16.75
C MET A 177 -14.23 -7.29 -17.16
N GLU A 178 -12.95 -7.07 -16.82
CA GLU A 178 -11.87 -8.03 -17.11
C GLU A 178 -11.77 -9.19 -16.09
N GLN A 179 -12.49 -9.16 -14.97
CA GLN A 179 -12.47 -10.26 -14.00
C GLN A 179 -13.11 -11.52 -14.60
N ILE A 180 -12.43 -12.66 -14.44
CA ILE A 180 -12.81 -13.97 -15.01
C ILE A 180 -14.25 -14.38 -14.63
N GLU A 181 -14.68 -14.03 -13.42
CA GLU A 181 -16.01 -14.40 -12.90
C GLU A 181 -17.08 -13.32 -13.12
N ASN A 182 -16.67 -12.15 -13.62
CA ASN A 182 -17.55 -11.07 -14.04
C ASN A 182 -18.70 -10.78 -13.05
N HIS A 183 -18.36 -10.54 -11.78
CA HIS A 183 -19.35 -10.47 -10.70
C HIS A 183 -20.38 -9.36 -10.92
N PRO A 184 -21.68 -9.68 -11.07
CA PRO A 184 -22.72 -8.70 -11.40
C PRO A 184 -22.90 -7.64 -10.31
N ILE A 185 -22.65 -7.99 -9.04
CA ILE A 185 -22.77 -7.06 -7.91
C ILE A 185 -21.77 -5.91 -8.04
N LEU A 186 -20.54 -6.17 -8.49
CA LEU A 186 -19.51 -5.15 -8.61
C LEU A 186 -19.78 -4.17 -9.76
N ARG A 187 -20.57 -4.57 -10.76
CA ARG A 187 -20.96 -3.73 -11.90
C ARG A 187 -22.00 -2.67 -11.52
N GLU A 188 -22.94 -3.06 -10.67
CA GLU A 188 -24.08 -2.21 -10.25
C GLU A 188 -23.71 -1.28 -9.08
N CYS A 189 -22.49 -1.39 -8.55
CA CYS A 189 -22.04 -0.56 -7.45
C CYS A 189 -21.68 0.86 -7.91
N SER A 190 -22.08 1.85 -7.12
CA SER A 190 -21.70 3.24 -7.35
C SER A 190 -20.27 3.54 -6.90
N TYR A 191 -19.33 3.51 -7.84
CA TYR A 191 -17.94 3.90 -7.62
C TYR A 191 -17.84 5.39 -7.29
N GLY A 192 -17.09 5.74 -6.24
CA GLY A 192 -16.83 7.14 -5.89
C GLY A 192 -17.99 7.89 -5.20
N GLU A 193 -19.14 7.25 -4.96
CA GLU A 193 -20.15 7.84 -4.07
C GLU A 193 -19.61 7.97 -2.63
N TYR A 194 -20.11 8.96 -1.86
CA TYR A 194 -19.73 9.25 -0.46
C TYR A 194 -19.98 8.12 0.56
N LYS A 195 -20.40 6.94 0.11
CA LYS A 195 -20.54 5.75 0.95
C LYS A 195 -19.18 5.06 1.04
N LEU A 196 -18.85 4.55 2.23
CA LEU A 196 -17.63 3.76 2.47
C LEU A 196 -17.40 2.66 1.43
N THR A 197 -18.48 2.01 0.97
CA THR A 197 -18.39 0.99 -0.09
C THR A 197 -17.92 1.55 -1.43
N GLY A 198 -18.42 2.73 -1.83
CA GLY A 198 -18.03 3.38 -3.09
C GLY A 198 -16.57 3.81 -3.08
N GLN A 199 -16.10 4.33 -1.95
CA GLN A 199 -14.69 4.66 -1.72
C GLN A 199 -13.80 3.41 -1.68
N ALA A 200 -14.22 2.33 -1.01
CA ALA A 200 -13.46 1.08 -0.96
C ALA A 200 -13.34 0.42 -2.35
N LEU A 201 -14.38 0.49 -3.16
CA LEU A 201 -14.36 0.02 -4.54
C LEU A 201 -13.43 0.87 -5.42
N LEU A 202 -13.39 2.18 -5.19
CA LEU A 202 -12.47 3.07 -5.89
C LEU A 202 -11.01 2.80 -5.48
N LEU A 203 -10.74 2.55 -4.20
CA LEU A 203 -9.43 2.13 -3.70
C LEU A 203 -8.99 0.79 -4.32
N TRP A 204 -9.91 -0.17 -4.38
CA TRP A 204 -9.68 -1.45 -5.07
C TRP A 204 -9.33 -1.21 -6.54
N GLY A 205 -10.11 -0.38 -7.24
CA GLY A 205 -9.87 -0.02 -8.63
C GLY A 205 -8.49 0.59 -8.85
N ALA A 206 -8.11 1.60 -8.05
CA ALA A 206 -6.79 2.21 -8.10
C ALA A 206 -5.66 1.19 -7.87
N THR A 207 -5.85 0.25 -6.95
CA THR A 207 -4.88 -0.82 -6.69
C THR A 207 -4.75 -1.78 -7.88
N GLN A 208 -5.85 -2.11 -8.56
CA GLN A 208 -5.80 -2.93 -9.78
C GLN A 208 -5.03 -2.22 -10.91
N LEU A 209 -5.15 -0.90 -11.01
CA LEU A 209 -4.42 -0.12 -12.02
C LEU A 209 -2.90 -0.18 -11.79
N LEU A 210 -2.44 -0.06 -10.54
CA LEU A 210 -1.02 -0.26 -10.19
C LEU A 210 -0.51 -1.64 -10.61
N VAL A 211 -1.31 -2.70 -10.40
CA VAL A 211 -0.92 -4.06 -10.80
C VAL A 211 -0.87 -4.21 -12.33
N LYS A 212 -1.78 -3.56 -13.05
CA LYS A 212 -1.87 -3.66 -14.50
C LYS A 212 -0.74 -2.89 -15.21
N GLY A 213 -0.31 -1.78 -14.63
CA GLY A 213 0.75 -0.93 -15.16
C GLY A 213 0.30 -0.03 -16.32
N TRP A 214 1.13 0.96 -16.62
CA TRP A 214 0.86 1.99 -17.62
C TRP A 214 1.27 1.58 -19.03
N ARG A 215 0.57 2.15 -20.01
CA ARG A 215 0.88 2.03 -21.44
C ARG A 215 0.76 3.40 -22.10
N LEU A 216 1.56 3.65 -23.14
CA LEU A 216 1.34 4.80 -24.01
C LEU A 216 0.20 4.46 -25.00
N ALA A 217 -0.71 5.39 -25.25
CA ALA A 217 -1.85 5.14 -26.12
C ALA A 217 -1.46 4.87 -27.58
N ASP A 218 -0.45 5.59 -28.08
CA ASP A 218 -0.01 5.55 -29.48
C ASP A 218 1.09 4.52 -29.75
N VAL A 219 1.55 3.80 -28.73
CA VAL A 219 2.65 2.84 -28.83
C VAL A 219 2.20 1.50 -28.26
N ASP A 220 2.30 0.45 -29.05
CA ASP A 220 2.11 -0.91 -28.56
C ASP A 220 3.22 -1.26 -27.57
N GLY A 221 2.90 -1.20 -26.28
CA GLY A 221 3.82 -1.59 -25.23
C GLY A 221 3.46 -1.02 -23.87
N GLN A 222 4.35 -1.26 -22.91
CA GLN A 222 4.34 -0.61 -21.60
C GLN A 222 4.84 0.83 -21.73
N ALA A 223 4.43 1.68 -20.80
CA ALA A 223 4.98 3.02 -20.70
C ALA A 223 6.49 2.94 -20.42
N PRO A 224 7.28 3.93 -20.89
CA PRO A 224 8.70 3.96 -20.60
C PRO A 224 9.01 3.97 -19.10
N ARG A 225 10.09 3.30 -18.68
CA ARG A 225 10.37 2.98 -17.27
C ARG A 225 10.26 4.17 -16.32
N VAL A 226 10.90 5.29 -16.66
CA VAL A 226 10.88 6.49 -15.79
C VAL A 226 9.48 7.10 -15.73
N LEU A 227 8.82 7.27 -16.88
CA LEU A 227 7.45 7.75 -16.94
C LEU A 227 6.51 6.86 -16.11
N GLN A 228 6.60 5.55 -16.28
CA GLN A 228 5.82 4.56 -15.53
C GLN A 228 6.05 4.71 -14.02
N ASN A 229 7.31 4.70 -13.57
CA ASN A 229 7.64 4.85 -12.14
C ASN A 229 7.11 6.16 -11.54
N GLN A 230 7.18 7.27 -12.29
CA GLN A 230 6.67 8.55 -11.83
C GLN A 230 5.14 8.57 -11.73
N LEU A 231 4.43 7.94 -12.68
CA LEU A 231 2.98 7.79 -12.64
C LEU A 231 2.52 6.84 -11.54
N ASP A 232 3.20 5.70 -11.38
CA ASP A 232 2.97 4.74 -10.30
C ASP A 232 3.18 5.39 -8.94
N ALA A 233 4.24 6.19 -8.77
CA ALA A 233 4.46 6.92 -7.52
C ALA A 233 3.33 7.91 -7.19
N GLN A 234 2.74 8.58 -8.20
CA GLN A 234 1.59 9.46 -7.99
C GLN A 234 0.31 8.68 -7.68
N LEU A 235 0.07 7.58 -8.38
CA LEU A 235 -1.10 6.72 -8.16
C LEU A 235 -1.01 5.99 -6.80
N GLU A 236 0.17 5.51 -6.40
CA GLU A 236 0.42 4.96 -5.07
C GLU A 236 0.16 6.00 -3.98
N LEU A 237 0.59 7.26 -4.18
CA LEU A 237 0.28 8.34 -3.23
C LEU A 237 -1.23 8.59 -3.13
N TYR A 238 -1.97 8.53 -4.24
CA TYR A 238 -3.42 8.61 -4.24
C TYR A 238 -4.06 7.46 -3.45
N VAL A 239 -3.62 6.22 -3.69
CA VAL A 239 -4.07 5.01 -2.96
C VAL A 239 -3.86 5.18 -1.46
N VAL A 240 -2.68 5.64 -1.05
CA VAL A 240 -2.35 5.87 0.36
C VAL A 240 -3.27 6.89 1.00
N LYS A 241 -3.44 8.07 0.36
CA LYS A 241 -4.35 9.11 0.87
C LYS A 241 -5.78 8.59 1.01
N MET A 242 -6.25 7.80 0.05
CA MET A 242 -7.59 7.22 0.07
C MET A 242 -7.74 6.15 1.16
N GLU A 243 -6.71 5.31 1.36
CA GLU A 243 -6.70 4.29 2.39
C GLU A 243 -6.73 4.92 3.79
N GLU A 244 -5.91 5.97 4.03
CA GLU A 244 -5.94 6.74 5.27
C GLU A 244 -7.35 7.32 5.54
N GLN A 245 -7.95 7.98 4.54
CA GLN A 245 -9.31 8.53 4.65
C GLN A 245 -10.36 7.47 4.97
N LEU A 246 -10.28 6.31 4.32
CA LEU A 246 -11.19 5.18 4.55
C LEU A 246 -11.05 4.61 5.96
N LEU A 247 -9.81 4.43 6.42
CA LEU A 247 -9.54 3.92 7.78
C LEU A 247 -10.07 4.89 8.85
N ASP A 248 -9.87 6.19 8.65
CA ASP A 248 -10.40 7.23 9.53
C ASP A 248 -11.94 7.22 9.54
N ALA A 249 -12.57 7.17 8.37
CA ALA A 249 -14.03 7.13 8.25
C ALA A 249 -14.62 5.87 8.90
N ILE A 250 -14.02 4.70 8.69
CA ILE A 250 -14.40 3.45 9.37
C ILE A 250 -14.25 3.61 10.89
N GLN A 251 -13.16 4.22 11.36
CA GLN A 251 -12.95 4.43 12.79
C GLN A 251 -14.01 5.38 13.39
N GLN A 252 -14.38 6.44 12.67
CA GLN A 252 -15.43 7.38 13.09
C GLN A 252 -16.80 6.68 13.17
N GLU A 253 -17.17 5.88 12.18
CA GLU A 253 -18.43 5.10 12.19
C GLU A 253 -18.46 4.06 13.33
N ILE A 254 -17.32 3.43 13.62
CA ILE A 254 -17.18 2.54 14.78
C ILE A 254 -17.34 3.31 16.10
N LYS A 255 -16.93 4.58 16.18
CA LYS A 255 -17.09 5.42 17.37
C LYS A 255 -18.52 5.94 17.51
N SER A 256 -19.14 6.45 16.44
CA SER A 256 -20.52 6.98 16.45
C SER A 256 -21.54 5.92 16.86
N SER A 257 -21.42 4.71 16.32
CA SER A 257 -22.28 3.57 16.67
C SER A 257 -22.18 3.14 18.13
N ARG A 258 -21.12 3.50 18.86
CA ARG A 258 -20.97 3.25 20.31
C ARG A 258 -21.74 4.24 21.15
N SER A 259 -21.74 5.52 20.78
CA SER A 259 -22.49 6.56 21.50
C SER A 259 -23.98 6.24 21.48
N ASN A 260 -24.51 5.92 20.29
CA ASN A 260 -25.94 5.64 20.12
C ASN A 260 -26.41 4.37 20.84
N ARG A 261 -25.54 3.37 21.07
CA ARG A 261 -25.90 2.15 21.82
C ARG A 261 -25.90 2.34 23.34
N SER A 262 -25.18 3.33 23.84
CA SER A 262 -25.06 3.58 25.28
C SER A 262 -26.27 4.33 25.85
N GLU A 263 -27.04 5.00 24.98
CA GLU A 263 -28.27 5.75 25.34
C GLU A 263 -29.52 4.85 25.39
N VAL A 264 -29.49 3.65 24.80
CA VAL A 264 -30.67 2.76 24.71
C VAL A 264 -30.85 1.86 25.96
N THR A 265 -29.98 1.98 26.98
CA THR A 265 -29.95 1.05 28.13
C THR A 265 -30.36 1.63 29.50
N TYR A 266 -31.07 2.76 29.57
CA TYR A 266 -31.70 3.20 30.82
C TYR A 266 -33.15 3.64 30.59
N GLY A 267 -34.04 2.66 30.69
CA GLY A 267 -35.48 2.84 30.60
C GLY A 267 -36.21 1.57 31.01
N ASP A 268 -35.89 1.06 32.20
CA ASP A 268 -36.70 0.14 33.01
C ASP A 268 -36.46 0.47 34.50
#